data_AF-A0A259ELH1-F1
#
_entry.id   AF-A0A259ELH1-F1
#
_cell.length_a   1.000
_cell.length_b   1.000
_cell.length_c   1.000
_cell.angle_alpha   90.00
_cell.angle_beta   90.00
_cell.angle_gamma   90.00
#
_symmetry.space_group_name_H-M   'P 1'
#
loop_
_entity.id
_entity.type
_entity.pdbx_description
1 polymer ?
#
loop_
_entity_poly.entity_id
_entity_poly.type
_entity_poly.pdbx_seq_one_letter_code
_entity_poly.pdbx_strand_id
1 'polypeptide(L)'
;GQGVDFTGLEQFNNNNGLMKADKNYRFPGNEKVFLGGDVIRPHLLTTAIGHASIAVEGIHDFLGGKKELSKRPKVDVHHFDQIRKWLESGHEYNEVKGQDMGTSERKDLLHNFEDASARHITKHTELFLGHFPAVSRNIRDVTVLDKEGALGNFEERLHALSDKAVVDEAKRCMSCGQCFECDNCVVYCPQVAVFKVKKKDNPTVGRYVDTDYSKCIGCHICADVCPTGYIVMGMGD
;
A
#
# COMPACT_ATOMS: atom_id res chain seq x y z
N GLY A 1 15.54 29.41 8.98
CA GLY A 1 14.50 28.72 9.77
C GLY A 1 13.38 28.29 8.84
N GLN A 2 12.57 27.29 9.22
CA GLN A 2 11.40 26.80 8.46
C GLN A 2 10.24 27.82 8.50
N GLY A 3 10.51 29.07 8.14
CA GLY A 3 9.50 30.12 8.03
C GLY A 3 8.81 30.04 6.68
N VAL A 4 7.48 30.08 6.68
CA VAL A 4 6.72 30.16 5.42
C VAL A 4 6.74 31.59 4.92
N ASP A 5 7.13 31.78 3.66
CA ASP A 5 7.03 33.06 2.98
C ASP A 5 5.60 33.26 2.46
N PHE A 6 4.93 34.28 2.97
CA PHE A 6 3.56 34.66 2.59
C PHE A 6 3.52 35.84 1.61
N THR A 7 4.65 36.24 1.03
CA THR A 7 4.68 37.33 0.04
C THR A 7 3.70 37.02 -1.10
N GLY A 8 2.65 37.83 -1.25
CA GLY A 8 1.55 37.66 -2.22
C GLY A 8 0.44 36.70 -1.80
N LEU A 9 0.50 36.14 -0.59
CA LEU A 9 -0.47 35.20 0.00
C LEU A 9 -0.89 35.64 1.42
N GLU A 10 -0.76 36.94 1.73
CA GLU A 10 -0.95 37.51 3.06
C GLU A 10 -2.35 37.22 3.61
N GLN A 11 -3.36 37.17 2.74
CA GLN A 11 -4.76 36.86 3.10
C GLN A 11 -4.96 35.49 3.75
N PHE A 12 -4.00 34.57 3.58
CA PHE A 12 -4.08 33.23 4.15
C PHE A 12 -3.32 33.08 5.47
N ASN A 13 -2.52 34.07 5.85
CA ASN A 13 -1.74 34.05 7.08
C ASN A 13 -2.67 34.24 8.30
N ASN A 14 -2.54 33.39 9.31
CA ASN A 14 -3.29 33.49 10.57
C ASN A 14 -2.68 34.48 11.58
N ASN A 15 -1.83 35.41 11.12
CA ASN A 15 -1.02 36.34 11.90
C ASN A 15 0.07 35.72 12.78
N ASN A 16 0.26 34.40 12.72
CA ASN A 16 1.34 33.68 13.39
C ASN A 16 2.34 33.05 12.40
N GLY A 17 2.28 33.43 11.11
CA GLY A 17 3.13 32.85 10.07
C GLY A 17 2.74 31.42 9.70
N LEU A 18 1.46 31.07 9.86
CA LEU A 18 0.89 29.75 9.54
C LEU A 18 -0.49 29.91 8.87
N MET A 19 -1.03 28.83 8.31
CA MET A 19 -2.39 28.74 7.78
C MET A 19 -3.23 27.81 8.66
N LYS A 20 -4.51 28.13 8.86
CA LYS A 20 -5.45 27.23 9.53
C LYS A 20 -6.12 26.35 8.48
N ALA A 21 -6.16 25.05 8.72
CA ALA A 21 -6.87 24.10 7.88
C ALA A 21 -8.17 23.63 8.53
N ASP A 22 -9.15 23.25 7.70
CA ASP A 22 -10.33 22.51 8.13
C ASP A 22 -10.04 21.01 8.30
N LYS A 23 -11.08 20.21 8.55
CA LYS A 23 -10.94 18.75 8.75
C LYS A 23 -10.45 18.00 7.51
N ASN A 24 -10.59 18.59 6.33
CA ASN A 24 -10.19 18.03 5.05
C ASN A 24 -8.95 18.73 4.47
N TYR A 25 -8.21 19.46 5.31
CA TYR A 25 -7.00 20.17 4.91
C TYR A 25 -7.24 21.22 3.81
N ARG A 26 -8.44 21.80 3.77
CA ARG A 26 -8.77 22.98 2.97
C ARG A 26 -8.63 24.25 3.80
N PHE A 27 -8.39 25.37 3.12
CA PHE A 27 -8.46 26.67 3.77
C PHE A 27 -9.93 27.00 4.10
N PRO A 28 -10.27 27.33 5.36
CA PRO A 28 -11.63 27.65 5.76
C PRO A 28 -12.21 28.79 4.92
N GLY A 29 -13.37 28.56 4.29
CA GLY A 29 -14.05 29.55 3.46
C GLY A 29 -13.51 29.71 2.04
N ASN A 30 -12.49 28.93 1.63
CA ASN A 30 -12.02 28.89 0.24
C ASN A 30 -11.95 27.45 -0.28
N GLU A 31 -12.81 27.13 -1.22
CA GLU A 31 -12.93 25.75 -1.74
C GLU A 31 -11.81 25.35 -2.69
N LYS A 32 -11.02 26.32 -3.15
CA LYS A 32 -9.98 26.15 -4.17
C LYS A 32 -8.58 26.03 -3.58
N VAL A 33 -8.45 26.15 -2.25
CA VAL A 33 -7.15 26.22 -1.57
C VAL A 33 -7.03 25.04 -0.61
N PHE A 34 -6.00 24.22 -0.85
CA PHE A 34 -5.65 23.04 -0.08
C PHE A 34 -4.30 23.26 0.59
N LEU A 35 -4.13 22.70 1.78
CA LEU A 35 -3.04 23.02 2.70
C LEU A 35 -2.31 21.75 3.09
N GLY A 36 -0.98 21.83 3.24
CA GLY A 36 -0.19 20.70 3.71
C GLY A 36 1.22 21.07 4.13
N GLY A 37 1.86 20.16 4.86
CA GLY A 37 3.19 20.39 5.44
C GLY A 37 3.23 21.44 6.56
N ASP A 38 4.40 22.06 6.71
CA ASP A 38 4.74 22.91 7.85
C ASP A 38 3.97 24.24 7.89
N VAL A 39 3.33 24.65 6.78
CA VAL A 39 2.48 25.84 6.75
C VAL A 39 1.27 25.75 7.67
N ILE A 40 0.80 24.54 7.99
CA ILE A 40 -0.26 24.34 8.98
C ILE A 40 0.33 24.33 10.38
N ARG A 41 1.35 23.50 10.55
CA ARG A 41 2.09 23.32 11.80
C ARG A 41 3.40 22.59 11.48
N PRO A 42 4.56 23.10 11.92
CA PRO A 42 5.83 22.39 11.78
C PRO A 42 5.75 20.99 12.42
N HIS A 43 6.05 19.94 11.65
CA HIS A 43 5.98 18.56 12.13
C HIS A 43 7.00 17.64 11.42
N LEU A 44 6.89 16.33 11.66
CA LEU A 44 7.67 15.29 11.00
C LEU A 44 7.40 15.27 9.48
N LEU A 45 8.40 14.88 8.69
CA LEU A 45 8.29 14.66 7.24
C LEU A 45 7.09 13.78 6.86
N THR A 46 6.86 12.69 7.61
CA THR A 46 5.74 11.77 7.38
C THR A 46 4.38 12.45 7.50
N THR A 47 4.27 13.48 8.34
CA THR A 47 3.06 14.29 8.49
C THR A 47 2.85 15.20 7.29
N ALA A 48 3.92 15.80 6.74
CA ALA A 48 3.84 16.58 5.51
C ALA A 48 3.42 15.72 4.30
N ILE A 49 3.97 14.51 4.17
CA ILE A 49 3.56 13.53 3.15
C ILE A 49 2.09 13.15 3.32
N GLY A 50 1.68 12.90 4.58
CA GLY A 50 0.28 12.66 4.92
C GLY A 50 -0.60 13.79 4.42
N HIS A 51 -0.32 15.04 4.81
CA HIS A 51 -1.07 16.22 4.37
C HIS A 51 -1.13 16.36 2.84
N ALA A 52 -0.03 16.09 2.13
CA ALA A 52 -0.01 16.15 0.68
C ALA A 52 -0.96 15.13 0.03
N SER A 53 -1.03 13.90 0.57
CA SER A 53 -2.02 12.90 0.13
C SER A 53 -3.45 13.41 0.30
N ILE A 54 -3.75 14.03 1.45
CA ILE A 54 -5.08 14.60 1.73
C ILE A 54 -5.43 15.71 0.73
N ALA A 55 -4.47 16.60 0.48
CA ALA A 55 -4.65 17.70 -0.45
C ALA A 55 -4.92 17.19 -1.88
N VAL A 56 -4.19 16.16 -2.34
CA VAL A 56 -4.38 15.57 -3.67
C VAL A 56 -5.77 14.95 -3.83
N GLU A 57 -6.24 14.19 -2.84
CA GLU A 57 -7.61 13.64 -2.85
C GLU A 57 -8.67 14.75 -2.85
N GLY A 58 -8.47 15.78 -2.04
CA GLY A 58 -9.37 16.93 -2.00
C GLY A 58 -9.42 17.69 -3.33
N ILE A 59 -8.27 17.87 -3.98
CA ILE A 59 -8.17 18.48 -5.32
C ILE A 59 -8.89 17.59 -6.34
N HIS A 60 -8.69 16.27 -6.30
CA HIS A 60 -9.35 15.34 -7.19
C HIS A 60 -10.88 15.40 -7.07
N ASP A 61 -11.40 15.37 -5.83
CA ASP A 61 -12.83 15.47 -5.55
C ASP A 61 -13.42 16.81 -6.01
N PHE A 62 -12.70 17.92 -5.76
CA PHE A 62 -13.09 19.25 -6.22
C PHE A 62 -13.15 19.34 -7.74
N LEU A 63 -12.12 18.84 -8.44
CA LEU A 63 -12.09 18.80 -9.90
C LEU A 63 -13.15 17.86 -10.48
N GLY A 64 -13.51 16.80 -9.75
CA GLY A 64 -14.63 15.90 -10.06
C GLY A 64 -16.02 16.49 -9.80
N GLY A 65 -16.12 17.74 -9.32
CA GLY A 65 -17.39 18.43 -9.09
C GLY A 65 -18.09 18.06 -7.78
N LYS A 66 -17.44 17.35 -6.86
CA LYS A 66 -18.00 17.09 -5.52
C LYS A 66 -17.95 18.37 -4.70
N LYS A 67 -19.12 18.87 -4.28
CA LYS A 67 -19.24 20.09 -3.45
C LYS A 67 -18.74 19.88 -2.01
N GLU A 68 -19.01 18.71 -1.44
CA GLU A 68 -18.54 18.34 -0.11
C GLU A 68 -17.48 17.25 -0.22
N LEU A 69 -16.35 17.47 0.46
CA LEU A 69 -15.32 16.45 0.57
C LEU A 69 -15.76 15.36 1.54
N SER A 70 -15.47 14.11 1.20
CA SER A 70 -15.81 12.95 2.03
C SER A 70 -15.18 13.03 3.42
N LYS A 71 -15.91 12.61 4.44
CA LYS A 71 -15.40 12.52 5.81
C LYS A 71 -14.23 11.53 5.85
N ARG A 72 -13.06 12.01 6.25
CA ARG A 72 -11.85 11.17 6.29
C ARG A 72 -11.86 10.21 7.49
N PRO A 73 -11.33 8.98 7.33
CA PRO A 73 -11.26 8.01 8.42
C PRO A 73 -10.32 8.49 9.54
N LYS A 74 -10.48 7.92 10.74
CA LYS A 74 -9.63 8.26 11.89
C LYS A 74 -8.17 7.82 11.70
N VAL A 75 -7.97 6.74 10.95
CA VAL A 75 -6.67 6.23 10.53
C VAL A 75 -6.69 6.26 9.01
N ASP A 76 -5.88 7.14 8.43
CA ASP A 76 -5.79 7.34 6.99
C ASP A 76 -4.51 6.67 6.50
N VAL A 77 -4.65 5.44 6.03
CA VAL A 77 -3.57 4.61 5.53
C VAL A 77 -3.90 4.14 4.12
N HIS A 78 -2.90 4.22 3.23
CA HIS A 78 -3.04 3.67 1.88
C HIS A 78 -2.98 2.15 1.94
N HIS A 79 -4.13 1.53 1.72
CA HIS A 79 -4.22 0.08 1.60
C HIS A 79 -3.80 -0.37 0.20
N PHE A 80 -3.30 -1.61 0.11
CA PHE A 80 -3.10 -2.25 -1.18
C PHE A 80 -4.47 -2.42 -1.86
N ASP A 81 -4.73 -1.61 -2.88
CA ASP A 81 -5.98 -1.69 -3.64
C ASP A 81 -5.86 -2.74 -4.74
N GLN A 82 -6.46 -3.91 -4.51
CA GLN A 82 -6.43 -5.01 -5.46
C GLN A 82 -7.33 -4.76 -6.67
N ILE A 83 -8.45 -4.04 -6.51
CA ILE A 83 -9.33 -3.66 -7.63
C ILE A 83 -8.56 -2.75 -8.58
N ARG A 84 -7.81 -1.78 -8.06
CA ARG A 84 -6.95 -0.94 -8.90
C ARG A 84 -5.91 -1.77 -9.65
N LYS A 85 -5.25 -2.74 -9.00
CA LYS A 85 -4.28 -3.63 -9.69
C LYS A 85 -4.93 -4.53 -10.74
N TRP A 86 -6.15 -4.99 -10.47
CA TRP A 86 -7.00 -5.72 -11.42
C TRP A 86 -7.31 -4.88 -12.67
N LEU A 87 -7.71 -3.63 -12.48
CA LEU A 87 -7.96 -2.69 -13.58
C LEU A 87 -6.68 -2.31 -14.35
N GLU A 88 -5.56 -2.05 -13.64
CA GLU A 88 -4.26 -1.73 -14.25
C GLU A 88 -3.74 -2.86 -15.15
N SER A 89 -4.07 -4.12 -14.82
CA SER A 89 -3.74 -5.26 -15.67
C SER A 89 -4.65 -5.37 -16.89
N GLY A 90 -5.77 -4.65 -16.95
CA GLY A 90 -6.70 -4.63 -18.09
C GLY A 90 -7.90 -5.56 -17.93
N HIS A 91 -8.20 -6.02 -16.72
CA HIS A 91 -9.42 -6.78 -16.47
C HIS A 91 -10.64 -5.87 -16.37
N GLU A 92 -11.79 -6.41 -16.71
CA GLU A 92 -13.07 -5.80 -16.40
C GLU A 92 -13.39 -5.97 -14.91
N TYR A 93 -14.09 -4.98 -14.34
CA TYR A 93 -14.60 -5.03 -12.98
C TYR A 93 -16.00 -4.42 -12.95
N ASN A 94 -16.94 -5.17 -12.38
CA ASN A 94 -18.31 -4.75 -12.14
C ASN A 94 -18.60 -4.81 -10.64
N GLU A 95 -19.22 -3.76 -10.10
CA GLU A 95 -19.67 -3.76 -8.72
C GLU A 95 -21.03 -4.49 -8.63
N VAL A 96 -21.13 -5.52 -7.80
CA VAL A 96 -22.40 -6.20 -7.51
C VAL A 96 -22.87 -5.79 -6.12
N LYS A 97 -24.13 -5.34 -6.04
CA LYS A 97 -24.78 -4.96 -4.78
C LYS A 97 -25.90 -5.95 -4.48
N GLY A 98 -25.86 -6.53 -3.27
CA GLY A 98 -26.83 -7.55 -2.83
C GLY A 98 -26.35 -8.98 -3.10
N GLN A 99 -27.27 -9.93 -2.95
CA GLN A 99 -26.99 -11.35 -3.20
C GLN A 99 -27.22 -11.66 -4.68
N ASP A 100 -26.20 -12.24 -5.31
CA ASP A 100 -26.26 -12.74 -6.69
C ASP A 100 -25.65 -14.14 -6.72
N MET A 101 -26.32 -15.07 -7.41
CA MET A 101 -25.98 -16.49 -7.41
C MET A 101 -25.12 -16.82 -8.64
N GLY A 102 -24.21 -17.80 -8.52
CA GLY A 102 -23.35 -18.22 -9.65
C GLY A 102 -22.23 -17.24 -10.00
N THR A 103 -21.97 -16.27 -9.13
CA THR A 103 -20.90 -15.28 -9.30
C THR A 103 -19.50 -15.87 -9.23
N SER A 104 -19.34 -17.13 -8.80
CA SER A 104 -18.06 -17.85 -8.80
C SER A 104 -17.46 -18.07 -10.19
N GLU A 105 -18.28 -18.07 -11.24
CA GLU A 105 -17.82 -18.25 -12.64
C GLU A 105 -17.56 -16.91 -13.36
N ARG A 106 -17.91 -15.80 -12.72
CA ARG A 106 -17.76 -14.46 -13.28
C ARG A 106 -16.33 -13.98 -13.16
N LYS A 107 -15.79 -13.44 -14.27
CA LYS A 107 -14.43 -12.91 -14.35
C LYS A 107 -14.33 -11.40 -14.15
N ASP A 108 -15.48 -10.74 -14.13
CA ASP A 108 -15.64 -9.31 -13.93
C ASP A 108 -15.84 -8.95 -12.45
N LEU A 109 -15.63 -9.90 -11.53
CA LEU A 109 -15.79 -9.71 -10.10
C LEU A 109 -14.52 -10.06 -9.35
N LEU A 110 -14.28 -9.33 -8.26
CA LEU A 110 -13.31 -9.69 -7.24
C LEU A 110 -14.08 -10.09 -5.99
N HIS A 111 -14.07 -11.38 -5.65
CA HIS A 111 -14.73 -11.86 -4.45
C HIS A 111 -13.94 -11.54 -3.18
N ASN A 112 -14.61 -11.47 -2.03
CA ASN A 112 -13.97 -11.26 -0.74
C ASN A 112 -12.92 -12.33 -0.36
N PHE A 113 -13.09 -13.58 -0.83
CA PHE A 113 -12.12 -14.65 -0.61
C PHE A 113 -10.92 -14.57 -1.57
N GLU A 114 -11.05 -13.80 -2.65
CA GLU A 114 -9.95 -13.47 -3.57
C GLU A 114 -9.27 -12.15 -3.20
N ASP A 115 -10.01 -11.26 -2.51
CA ASP A 115 -9.55 -9.95 -2.09
C ASP A 115 -8.52 -10.04 -0.95
N ALA A 116 -7.25 -10.01 -1.33
CA ALA A 116 -6.13 -10.03 -0.41
C ALA A 116 -5.75 -8.63 0.12
N SER A 117 -6.45 -7.55 -0.28
CA SER A 117 -6.16 -6.18 0.15
C SER A 117 -6.17 -6.02 1.67
N ALA A 118 -7.10 -6.70 2.35
CA ALA A 118 -7.22 -6.69 3.79
C ALA A 118 -6.12 -7.52 4.49
N ARG A 119 -5.56 -8.54 3.81
CA ARG A 119 -4.61 -9.52 4.36
C ARG A 119 -3.16 -9.26 3.90
N HIS A 120 -2.88 -8.05 3.42
CA HIS A 120 -1.66 -7.66 2.71
C HIS A 120 -0.31 -7.89 3.43
N ILE A 121 -0.29 -8.23 4.72
CA ILE A 121 0.95 -8.47 5.48
C ILE A 121 0.83 -9.76 6.27
N THR A 122 1.38 -10.83 5.72
CA THR A 122 1.71 -12.04 6.48
C THR A 122 2.80 -11.72 7.49
N LYS A 123 2.60 -12.12 8.75
CA LYS A 123 3.60 -11.88 9.81
C LYS A 123 4.84 -12.73 9.56
N HIS A 124 5.99 -12.28 10.05
CA HIS A 124 7.24 -13.06 9.96
C HIS A 124 7.14 -14.46 10.58
N THR A 125 6.23 -14.68 11.52
CA THR A 125 5.94 -15.99 12.15
C THR A 125 5.17 -16.95 11.25
N GLU A 126 4.55 -16.45 10.18
CA GLU A 126 3.72 -17.18 9.23
C GLU A 126 4.41 -17.32 7.86
N LEU A 127 5.59 -16.71 7.69
CA LEU A 127 6.43 -16.87 6.51
C LEU A 127 7.29 -18.13 6.66
N PHE A 128 7.46 -18.89 5.57
CA PHE A 128 8.47 -19.94 5.54
C PHE A 128 9.85 -19.33 5.25
N LEU A 129 10.49 -18.81 6.30
CA LEU A 129 11.77 -18.08 6.23
C LEU A 129 12.91 -18.91 5.65
N GLY A 130 12.85 -20.24 5.74
CA GLY A 130 13.85 -21.15 5.18
C GLY A 130 13.95 -21.10 3.65
N HIS A 131 12.94 -20.56 2.96
CA HIS A 131 13.00 -20.33 1.51
C HIS A 131 13.93 -19.17 1.12
N PHE A 132 14.09 -18.17 1.99
CA PHE A 132 14.79 -16.94 1.66
C PHE A 132 16.26 -17.01 2.11
N PRO A 133 17.21 -16.54 1.29
CA PRO A 133 18.60 -16.47 1.70
C PRO A 133 18.77 -15.51 2.87
N ALA A 134 19.56 -15.91 3.87
CA ALA A 134 19.90 -15.06 4.99
C ALA A 134 20.84 -13.93 4.52
N VAL A 135 20.30 -12.72 4.37
CA VAL A 135 21.05 -11.53 3.97
C VAL A 135 20.77 -10.41 4.98
N SER A 136 21.82 -9.82 5.54
CA SER A 136 21.70 -8.68 6.46
C SER A 136 21.05 -7.48 5.78
N ARG A 137 20.27 -6.71 6.56
CA ARG A 137 19.67 -5.45 6.07
C ARG A 137 20.75 -4.41 5.80
N ASN A 138 20.59 -3.64 4.72
CA ASN A 138 21.39 -2.45 4.49
C ASN A 138 21.01 -1.37 5.50
N ILE A 139 21.88 -1.11 6.47
CA ILE A 139 21.71 -0.03 7.44
C ILE A 139 22.10 1.27 6.75
N ARG A 140 21.14 2.21 6.64
CA ARG A 140 21.40 3.54 6.08
C ARG A 140 22.34 4.31 6.99
N ASP A 141 23.23 5.07 6.37
CA ASP A 141 24.08 5.99 7.10
C ASP A 141 23.24 7.14 7.68
N VAL A 142 23.61 7.57 8.88
CA VAL A 142 22.89 8.61 9.62
C VAL A 142 23.87 9.65 10.14
N THR A 143 23.70 10.89 9.72
CA THR A 143 24.42 12.01 10.32
C THR A 143 23.90 12.27 11.73
N VAL A 144 24.74 11.98 12.73
CA VAL A 144 24.47 12.30 14.14
C VAL A 144 25.01 13.70 14.42
N LEU A 145 24.12 14.61 14.82
CA LEU A 145 24.46 15.97 15.19
C LEU A 145 24.46 16.11 16.72
N ASP A 146 25.41 16.86 17.25
CA ASP A 146 25.39 17.34 18.62
C ASP A 146 24.58 18.64 18.75
N LYS A 147 24.51 19.19 19.96
CA LYS A 147 23.69 20.37 20.27
C LYS A 147 24.11 21.60 19.43
N GLU A 148 25.39 21.74 19.15
CA GLU A 148 25.95 22.89 18.43
C GLU A 148 25.80 22.71 16.92
N GLY A 149 26.06 21.51 16.39
CA GLY A 149 25.92 21.17 14.98
C GLY A 149 24.47 21.06 14.48
N ALA A 150 23.48 21.05 15.38
CA ALA A 150 22.06 21.10 15.02
C ALA A 150 21.58 22.50 14.63
N LEU A 151 22.23 23.57 15.11
CA LEU A 151 21.79 24.94 14.86
C LEU A 151 22.19 25.38 13.44
N GLY A 152 21.20 25.55 12.56
CA GLY A 152 21.41 26.03 11.19
C GLY A 152 21.83 24.96 10.19
N ASN A 153 21.86 23.68 10.59
CA ASN A 153 22.08 22.56 9.69
C ASN A 153 20.77 22.15 9.00
N PHE A 154 20.77 22.17 7.66
CA PHE A 154 19.64 21.80 6.81
C PHE A 154 19.93 20.54 5.96
N GLU A 155 21.03 19.85 6.25
CA GLU A 155 21.40 18.62 5.55
C GLU A 155 20.50 17.45 5.98
N GLU A 156 20.23 16.56 5.02
CA GLU A 156 19.51 15.33 5.29
C GLU A 156 20.31 14.47 6.27
N ARG A 157 19.63 14.00 7.32
CA ARG A 157 20.27 13.19 8.35
C ARG A 157 20.23 11.71 8.02
N LEU A 158 19.22 11.26 7.27
CA LEU A 158 19.11 9.88 6.81
C LEU A 158 19.55 9.79 5.35
N HIS A 159 20.77 9.33 5.12
CA HIS A 159 21.32 9.29 3.77
C HIS A 159 20.58 8.30 2.88
N ALA A 160 20.35 8.70 1.64
CA ALA A 160 19.79 7.83 0.62
C ALA A 160 20.74 6.65 0.35
N LEU A 161 20.17 5.48 0.09
CA LEU A 161 20.95 4.36 -0.42
C LEU A 161 21.40 4.68 -1.84
N SER A 162 22.61 4.26 -2.21
CA SER A 162 23.01 4.24 -3.62
C SER A 162 22.06 3.35 -4.43
N ASP A 163 21.92 3.59 -5.73
CA ASP A 163 21.06 2.79 -6.61
C ASP A 163 21.32 1.29 -6.48
N LYS A 164 22.60 0.91 -6.37
CA LYS A 164 23.01 -0.48 -6.13
C LYS A 164 22.43 -1.02 -4.82
N ALA A 165 22.59 -0.29 -3.72
CA ALA A 165 22.09 -0.71 -2.41
C ALA A 165 20.55 -0.71 -2.34
N VAL A 166 19.87 0.16 -3.10
CA VAL A 166 18.41 0.12 -3.28
C VAL A 166 18.00 -1.18 -3.95
N VAL A 167 18.66 -1.56 -5.06
CA VAL A 167 18.38 -2.81 -5.77
C VAL A 167 18.65 -4.02 -4.88
N ASP A 168 19.74 -4.01 -4.10
CA ASP A 168 20.07 -5.10 -3.19
C ASP A 168 19.04 -5.24 -2.06
N GLU A 169 18.51 -4.13 -1.53
CA GLU A 169 17.42 -4.17 -0.54
C GLU A 169 16.10 -4.63 -1.17
N ALA A 170 15.81 -4.23 -2.42
CA ALA A 170 14.62 -4.70 -3.13
C ALA A 170 14.65 -6.22 -3.37
N LYS A 171 15.82 -6.79 -3.66
CA LYS A 171 16.01 -8.25 -3.81
C LYS A 171 15.85 -9.02 -2.50
N ARG A 172 15.92 -8.37 -1.35
CA ARG A 172 15.60 -8.98 -0.04
C ARG A 172 14.09 -9.04 0.26
N CYS A 173 13.24 -8.47 -0.60
CA CYS A 173 11.79 -8.50 -0.41
C CYS A 173 11.28 -9.95 -0.35
N MET A 174 10.47 -10.24 0.67
CA MET A 174 9.89 -11.57 0.89
C MET A 174 8.48 -11.71 0.31
N SER A 175 7.96 -10.71 -0.42
CA SER A 175 6.61 -10.70 -1.00
C SER A 175 5.51 -11.14 -0.01
N CYS A 176 5.59 -10.71 1.25
CA CYS A 176 4.69 -11.13 2.33
C CYS A 176 3.20 -10.99 1.92
N GLY A 177 2.44 -12.08 2.02
CA GLY A 177 1.01 -12.09 1.68
C GLY A 177 0.69 -12.14 0.18
N GLN A 178 1.70 -12.19 -0.72
CA GLN A 178 1.47 -12.22 -2.16
C GLN A 178 2.19 -13.40 -2.83
N CYS A 179 1.58 -13.95 -3.89
CA CYS A 179 2.26 -14.94 -4.71
C CYS A 179 3.37 -14.27 -5.52
N PHE A 180 4.51 -14.95 -5.66
CA PHE A 180 5.65 -14.50 -6.48
C PHE A 180 6.15 -15.60 -7.44
N GLU A 181 5.30 -16.59 -7.72
CA GLU A 181 5.57 -17.66 -8.69
C GLU A 181 6.79 -18.54 -8.38
N CYS A 182 7.02 -18.87 -7.10
CA CYS A 182 8.07 -19.82 -6.71
C CYS A 182 7.78 -21.28 -7.08
N ASP A 183 6.56 -21.60 -7.51
CA ASP A 183 6.08 -22.91 -7.95
C ASP A 183 6.08 -24.06 -6.93
N ASN A 184 6.55 -23.84 -5.70
CA ASN A 184 6.54 -24.86 -4.64
C ASN A 184 5.16 -25.53 -4.49
N CYS A 185 4.10 -24.73 -4.36
CA CYS A 185 2.75 -25.25 -4.16
C CYS A 185 2.25 -26.10 -5.33
N VAL A 186 2.67 -25.80 -6.55
CA VAL A 186 2.32 -26.56 -7.76
C VAL A 186 3.08 -27.89 -7.77
N VAL A 187 4.37 -27.86 -7.43
CA VAL A 187 5.25 -29.04 -7.44
C VAL A 187 4.90 -30.03 -6.32
N TYR A 188 4.64 -29.53 -5.11
CA TYR A 188 4.40 -30.38 -3.94
C TYR A 188 2.95 -30.85 -3.79
N CYS A 189 2.01 -30.36 -4.61
CA CYS A 189 0.62 -30.79 -4.51
C CYS A 189 0.46 -32.25 -5.03
N PRO A 190 0.14 -33.23 -4.17
CA PRO A 190 0.06 -34.63 -4.58
C PRO A 190 -1.12 -34.92 -5.53
N GLN A 191 -2.13 -34.03 -5.54
CA GLN A 191 -3.33 -34.15 -6.36
C GLN A 191 -3.29 -33.27 -7.61
N VAL A 192 -2.22 -32.49 -7.81
CA VAL A 192 -2.13 -31.48 -8.87
C VAL A 192 -3.35 -30.55 -8.87
N ALA A 193 -3.80 -30.20 -7.65
CA ALA A 193 -4.95 -29.32 -7.42
C ALA A 193 -4.55 -27.85 -7.55
N VAL A 194 -3.31 -27.49 -7.23
CA VAL A 194 -2.81 -26.11 -7.39
C VAL A 194 -2.22 -25.93 -8.79
N PHE A 195 -2.64 -24.90 -9.50
CA PHE A 195 -2.20 -24.60 -10.87
C PHE A 195 -1.91 -23.12 -11.06
N LYS A 196 -1.08 -22.78 -12.06
CA LYS A 196 -0.83 -21.39 -12.42
C LYS A 196 -2.02 -20.79 -13.15
N VAL A 197 -2.41 -19.58 -12.76
CA VAL A 197 -3.42 -18.80 -13.49
C VAL A 197 -2.94 -18.62 -14.93
N LYS A 198 -3.82 -18.86 -15.90
CA LYS A 198 -3.45 -18.83 -17.31
C LYS A 198 -3.21 -17.38 -17.72
N LYS A 199 -2.19 -17.14 -18.54
CA LYS A 199 -1.91 -15.80 -19.09
C LYS A 199 -3.11 -15.15 -19.78
N LYS A 200 -3.96 -15.95 -20.45
CA LYS A 200 -5.18 -15.48 -21.10
C LYS A 200 -6.25 -14.95 -20.13
N ASP A 201 -6.19 -15.39 -18.88
CA ASP A 201 -7.04 -14.92 -17.79
C ASP A 201 -6.37 -13.75 -17.04
N ASN A 202 -5.25 -13.23 -17.60
CA ASN A 202 -4.59 -11.97 -17.27
C ASN A 202 -4.16 -11.78 -15.80
N PRO A 203 -3.43 -12.70 -15.15
CA PRO A 203 -3.21 -12.65 -13.70
C PRO A 203 -2.79 -11.27 -13.15
N THR A 204 -3.41 -10.85 -12.05
CA THR A 204 -3.06 -9.59 -11.36
C THR A 204 -1.87 -9.78 -10.41
N VAL A 205 -1.26 -8.66 -9.99
CA VAL A 205 -0.12 -8.65 -9.07
C VAL A 205 -0.44 -9.46 -7.81
N GLY A 206 0.43 -10.43 -7.51
CA GLY A 206 0.31 -11.27 -6.33
C GLY A 206 -0.67 -12.44 -6.45
N ARG A 207 -1.35 -12.62 -7.60
CA ARG A 207 -2.34 -13.69 -7.85
C ARG A 207 -1.98 -14.53 -9.06
N TYR A 208 -1.00 -15.41 -8.89
CA TYR A 208 -0.46 -16.20 -10.00
C TYR A 208 -0.80 -17.69 -9.94
N VAL A 209 -1.37 -18.17 -8.84
CA VAL A 209 -1.82 -19.56 -8.67
C VAL A 209 -3.23 -19.62 -8.11
N ASP A 210 -3.94 -20.68 -8.46
CA ASP A 210 -5.31 -20.97 -8.03
C ASP A 210 -5.46 -22.47 -7.71
N THR A 211 -6.55 -22.85 -7.05
CA THR A 211 -6.81 -24.21 -6.55
C THR A 211 -8.08 -24.82 -7.15
N ASP A 212 -7.93 -25.98 -7.77
CA ASP A 212 -9.02 -26.84 -8.18
C ASP A 212 -9.54 -27.62 -6.96
N TYR A 213 -10.59 -27.09 -6.34
CA TYR A 213 -11.22 -27.69 -5.16
C TYR A 213 -11.83 -29.08 -5.43
N SER A 214 -12.08 -29.47 -6.68
CA SER A 214 -12.55 -30.82 -6.99
C SER A 214 -11.46 -31.89 -6.81
N LYS A 215 -10.18 -31.47 -6.82
CA LYS A 215 -9.01 -32.33 -6.61
C LYS A 215 -8.38 -32.14 -5.24
N CYS A 216 -8.66 -31.02 -4.58
CA CYS A 216 -8.06 -30.70 -3.29
C CYS A 216 -8.59 -31.65 -2.21
N ILE A 217 -7.68 -32.38 -1.56
CA ILE A 217 -8.00 -33.29 -0.45
C ILE A 217 -7.72 -32.68 0.94
N GLY A 218 -7.37 -31.39 1.01
CA GLY A 218 -7.09 -30.72 2.29
C GLY A 218 -5.88 -31.30 3.03
N CYS A 219 -4.78 -31.59 2.33
CA CYS A 219 -3.55 -32.13 2.93
C CYS A 219 -2.56 -31.08 3.47
N HIS A 220 -2.83 -29.78 3.26
CA HIS A 220 -2.06 -28.63 3.78
C HIS A 220 -0.63 -28.45 3.24
N ILE A 221 -0.08 -29.44 2.52
CA ILE A 221 1.29 -29.38 1.99
C ILE A 221 1.57 -28.08 1.21
N CYS A 222 0.64 -27.65 0.34
CA CYS A 222 0.81 -26.43 -0.45
C CYS A 222 0.88 -25.15 0.40
N ALA A 223 0.19 -25.10 1.54
CA ALA A 223 0.26 -24.01 2.50
C ALA A 223 1.59 -24.05 3.27
N ASP A 224 2.01 -25.22 3.74
CA ASP A 224 3.25 -25.40 4.51
C ASP A 224 4.50 -25.02 3.72
N VAL A 225 4.52 -25.28 2.40
CA VAL A 225 5.64 -24.94 1.52
C VAL A 225 5.58 -23.53 0.92
N CYS A 226 4.53 -22.76 1.22
CA CYS A 226 4.35 -21.41 0.69
C CYS A 226 5.28 -20.41 1.42
N PRO A 227 6.27 -19.80 0.74
CA PRO A 227 7.21 -18.88 1.39
C PRO A 227 6.56 -17.63 1.96
N THR A 228 5.51 -17.16 1.30
CA THR A 228 4.91 -15.84 1.54
C THR A 228 3.65 -15.88 2.38
N GLY A 229 3.16 -17.06 2.73
CA GLY A 229 1.84 -17.25 3.35
C GLY A 229 0.67 -16.85 2.43
N TYR A 230 0.87 -16.82 1.11
CA TYR A 230 -0.19 -16.57 0.14
C TYR A 230 -1.26 -17.67 0.14
N ILE A 231 -0.85 -18.94 0.30
CA ILE A 231 -1.79 -20.06 0.42
C ILE A 231 -2.23 -20.17 1.86
N VAL A 232 -3.51 -19.91 2.09
CA VAL A 232 -4.17 -20.06 3.38
C VAL A 232 -5.22 -21.16 3.27
N MET A 233 -5.27 -22.03 4.27
CA MET A 233 -6.31 -23.05 4.34
C MET A 233 -7.59 -22.42 4.89
N GLY A 234 -8.72 -22.64 4.21
CA GLY A 234 -10.04 -22.10 4.57
C GLY A 234 -10.65 -22.71 5.84
N MET A 235 -9.85 -22.90 6.89
CA MET A 235 -10.37 -23.15 8.23
C MET A 235 -10.72 -21.77 8.80
N GLY A 236 -12.00 -21.47 8.87
CA GLY A 236 -12.51 -20.13 9.18
C GLY A 236 -11.88 -19.51 10.43
N ASP A 237 -11.37 -18.30 10.24
CA ASP A 237 -11.33 -17.24 11.24
C ASP A 237 -12.42 -16.20 10.89
#